data_AF-A0A7W0Y4I7-F1
#
_entry.id   AF-A0A7W0Y4I7-F1
#
_cell.length_a   1.000
_cell.length_b   1.000
_cell.length_c   1.000
_cell.angle_alpha   90.00
_cell.angle_beta   90.00
_cell.angle_gamma   90.00
#
_symmetry.space_group_name_H-M   'P 1'
#
loop_
_entity.id
_entity.type
_entity.pdbx_description
1 polymer ?
#
loop_
_entity_poly.entity_id
_entity_poly.type
_entity_poly.pdbx_seq_one_letter_code
_entity_poly.pdbx_strand_id
1 'polypeptide(L)' 'PISIIVPCHRVIASTGELTGYAGGIVAKRWLLAHESAQGLLRDCA' A
#
# COMPACT_ATOMS: atom_id res chain seq x y z
N PRO A 1 7.77 6.63 9.85
CA PRO A 1 6.51 6.40 10.61
C PRO A 1 5.26 7.07 10.00
N ILE A 2 5.34 8.32 9.52
CA ILE A 2 4.18 9.05 8.99
C ILE A 2 3.62 8.42 7.70
N SER A 3 4.47 7.88 6.83
CA SER A 3 4.09 7.26 5.53
C SER A 3 3.33 5.93 5.64
N ILE A 4 3.12 5.43 6.86
CA ILE A 4 2.32 4.23 7.17
C ILE A 4 1.00 4.68 7.80
N ILE A 5 1.06 5.66 8.72
CA ILE A 5 -0.12 6.25 9.39
C ILE A 5 -0.99 7.01 8.39
N VAL A 6 -0.36 7.88 7.59
CA VAL A 6 -0.98 8.45 6.39
C VAL A 6 -0.73 7.45 5.26
N PRO A 7 -1.78 6.83 4.69
CA PRO A 7 -1.64 5.73 3.73
C PRO A 7 -1.22 6.23 2.35
N CYS A 8 -0.12 6.97 2.26
CA CYS A 8 0.40 7.50 1.01
C CYS A 8 0.91 6.41 0.08
N HIS A 9 1.14 5.18 0.57
CA HIS A 9 1.38 4.00 -0.27
C HIS A 9 0.17 3.60 -1.12
N ARG A 10 -1.06 4.05 -0.77
CA ARG A 10 -2.28 3.84 -1.58
C ARG A 10 -2.45 4.83 -2.73
N VAL A 11 -1.67 5.91 -2.76
CA VAL A 11 -1.72 6.90 -3.84
C VAL A 11 -0.91 6.38 -5.03
N ILE A 12 -1.56 6.22 -6.18
CA ILE A 12 -0.98 5.70 -7.43
C ILE A 12 -0.95 6.82 -8.47
N ALA A 13 0.06 6.85 -9.34
CA ALA A 13 0.08 7.80 -10.46
C ALA A 13 -1.11 7.54 -11.40
N SER A 14 -1.56 8.57 -12.11
CA SER A 14 -2.64 8.43 -13.11
C SER A 14 -2.29 7.47 -14.25
N THR A 15 -1.01 7.17 -14.44
CA THR A 15 -0.48 6.17 -15.38
C THR A 15 -0.61 4.73 -14.86
N GLY A 16 -0.99 4.54 -13.60
CA GLY A 16 -1.01 3.23 -12.93
C GLY A 16 0.33 2.82 -12.31
N GLU A 17 1.38 3.64 -12.44
CA GLU A 17 2.68 3.31 -11.90
C GLU A 17 2.81 3.58 -10.39
N LEU A 18 3.51 2.67 -9.71
CA LEU A 18 3.88 2.81 -8.30
C LEU A 18 5.16 3.65 -8.20
N THR A 19 5.01 4.97 -8.11
CA THR A 19 6.12 5.93 -7.98
C THR A 19 6.03 6.73 -6.67
N GLY A 20 7.07 7.52 -6.37
CA GLY A 20 7.02 8.61 -5.38
C GLY A 20 6.89 8.23 -3.90
N TYR A 21 7.32 7.03 -3.48
CA TYR A 21 7.24 6.64 -2.07
C TYR A 21 8.55 6.89 -1.31
N ALA A 22 8.48 7.63 -0.21
CA ALA A 22 9.63 7.98 0.64
C ALA A 22 10.35 6.75 1.22
N GLY A 23 9.63 5.64 1.44
CA GLY A 23 10.21 4.36 1.88
C GLY A 23 10.68 3.45 0.73
N GLY A 24 10.69 3.93 -0.50
CA GLY A 24 11.02 3.14 -1.69
C GLY A 24 9.87 2.30 -2.23
N ILE A 25 9.90 1.98 -3.53
CA ILE A 25 8.78 1.32 -4.21
C ILE A 25 8.56 -0.12 -3.71
N VAL A 26 9.62 -0.79 -3.26
CA VAL A 26 9.52 -2.15 -2.67
C VAL A 26 8.66 -2.15 -1.42
N ALA A 27 8.87 -1.19 -0.50
CA ALA A 27 8.05 -1.05 0.69
C ALA A 27 6.60 -0.70 0.34
N LYS A 28 6.37 0.18 -0.64
CA LYS A 28 5.03 0.52 -1.15
C LYS A 28 4.28 -0.73 -1.63
N ARG A 29 4.94 -1.58 -2.42
CA ARG A 29 4.36 -2.86 -2.92
C ARG A 29 4.04 -3.82 -1.79
N TRP A 30 4.95 -3.97 -0.82
CA TRP A 30 4.75 -4.84 0.33
C TRP A 30 3.56 -4.39 1.19
N LEU A 31 3.44 -3.09 1.46
CA LEU A 31 2.34 -2.52 2.23
C LEU A 31 0.99 -2.72 1.54
N LEU A 32 0.92 -2.48 0.22
CA LEU A 32 -0.30 -2.73 -0.55
C LEU A 32 -0.72 -4.21 -0.51
N ALA A 33 0.24 -5.14 -0.69
CA ALA A 33 -0.03 -6.57 -0.60
C ALA A 33 -0.49 -6.99 0.80
N HIS A 34 0.12 -6.43 1.84
CA HIS A 34 -0.23 -6.70 3.23
C HIS A 34 -1.65 -6.22 3.57
N GLU A 35 -2.06 -5.05 3.07
CA GLU A 35 -3.42 -4.54 3.24
C GLU A 35 -4.46 -5.38 2.47
N SER A 36 -4.12 -5.86 1.28
CA SER A 36 -4.99 -6.79 0.52
C SER A 36 -5.12 -8.15 1.21
N ALA A 37 -4.04 -8.68 1.79
CA ALA A 37 -4.06 -9.93 2.54
C ALA A 37 -4.88 -9.83 3.84
N GLN A 38 -4.91 -8.65 4.48
CA GLN A 38 -5.76 -8.38 5.65
C GLN A 38 -7.26 -8.41 5.32
N GLY A 39 -7.66 -8.26 4.05
CA GLY A 39 -9.05 -8.43 3.61
C GLY A 39 -9.53 -9.87 3.69
N LEU A 40 -8.64 -10.85 3.42
CA LEU A 40 -9.01 -12.27 3.33
C LEU A 40 -9.38 -12.90 4.69
N LEU A 41 -8.97 -12.29 5.80
CA LEU A 41 -9.38 -12.69 7.15
C LEU A 41 -10.76 -12.13 7.56
N ARG A 42 -11.38 -11.27 6.74
CA ARG A 42 -12.68 -10.65 7.03
C ARG A 42 -13.86 -11.29 6.30
N ASP A 43 -13.59 -12.21 5.37
CA ASP A 43 -14.62 -12.83 4.51
C ASP A 43 -15.11 -14.20 5.03
N CYS A 44 -14.88 -14.52 6.30
CA CYS A 44 -15.46 -15.70 6.99
C CYS A 44 -16.73 -15.36 7.80
N ALA A 45 -17.45 -14.31 7.43
CA ALA A 45 -18.75 -13.95 8.03
C ALA A 45 -19.90 -14.25 7.06
#